data_AF-A0A443HVF2-F1
#
_entry.id   AF-A0A443HVF2-F1
#
_cell.length_a   1.000
_cell.length_b   1.000
_cell.length_c   1.000
_cell.angle_alpha   90.00
_cell.angle_beta   90.00
_cell.angle_gamma   90.00
#
_symmetry.space_group_name_H-M   'P 1'
#
loop_
_entity.id
_entity.type
_entity.pdbx_description
1 polymer ?
#
loop_
_entity_poly.entity_id
_entity_poly.type
_entity_poly.pdbx_seq_one_letter_code
_entity_poly.pdbx_strand_id
1 'polypeptide(L)'
;MADRHTNIVRRRRGTAWSSADEDPWLASQFVLGTPVESFHVNMPGGGNRTQLGVSIQISNMRTQSILPTRWTDPFYAARDSNNWKMPEDIEILQWHVWGRKSLDARVFFDMDRSAQGVARRADYLCQDQSLVDEAKRAEGQALQKQSADGDRAAELAIGNAISKSLKNRR
;
A
#
# COMPACT_ATOMS: atom_id res chain seq x y z
N MET A 1 10.71 -45.26 13.12
CA MET A 1 11.45 -44.10 13.67
C MET A 1 11.28 -42.95 12.70
N ALA A 2 10.87 -41.78 13.19
CA ALA A 2 10.34 -40.69 12.38
C ALA A 2 11.39 -40.04 11.47
N ASP A 3 11.07 -39.99 10.18
CA ASP A 3 11.83 -39.32 9.14
C ASP A 3 11.50 -37.82 9.17
N ARG A 4 12.36 -37.00 9.80
CA ARG A 4 12.23 -35.54 9.81
C ARG A 4 12.94 -34.97 8.57
N HIS A 5 12.29 -35.11 7.41
CA HIS A 5 12.58 -34.27 6.26
C HIS A 5 12.10 -32.84 6.57
N THR A 6 12.97 -32.02 7.12
CA THR A 6 12.82 -30.56 7.11
C THR A 6 12.87 -30.09 5.66
N ASN A 7 11.69 -29.95 5.05
CA ASN A 7 11.51 -29.22 3.80
C ASN A 7 11.84 -27.74 4.04
N ILE A 8 13.12 -27.41 3.99
CA ILE A 8 13.56 -26.01 3.87
C ILE A 8 13.16 -25.59 2.46
N VAL A 9 11.98 -24.96 2.35
CA VAL A 9 11.55 -24.27 1.14
C VAL A 9 12.61 -23.20 0.84
N ARG A 10 13.51 -23.49 -0.10
CA ARG A 10 14.47 -22.52 -0.63
C ARG A 10 13.69 -21.44 -1.37
N ARG A 11 13.26 -20.40 -0.65
CA ARG A 11 12.58 -19.22 -1.22
C ARG A 11 13.49 -18.57 -2.26
N ARG A 12 13.00 -18.36 -3.48
CA ARG A 12 13.77 -17.78 -4.60
C ARG A 12 14.27 -16.37 -4.22
N ARG A 13 15.57 -16.13 -4.35
CA ARG A 13 16.14 -14.78 -4.34
C ARG A 13 15.82 -14.09 -5.67
N GLY A 14 15.46 -12.80 -5.63
CA GLY A 14 15.28 -11.97 -6.85
C GLY A 14 13.86 -11.86 -7.42
N THR A 15 12.81 -12.04 -6.62
CA THR A 15 11.44 -11.73 -7.05
C THR A 15 11.28 -10.22 -7.28
N ALA A 16 10.55 -9.83 -8.33
CA ALA A 16 10.23 -8.43 -8.62
C ALA A 16 9.50 -7.79 -7.42
N TRP A 17 9.68 -6.48 -7.22
CA TRP A 17 8.98 -5.73 -6.19
C TRP A 17 7.51 -5.53 -6.58
N SER A 18 6.59 -5.77 -5.64
CA SER A 18 5.17 -5.51 -5.84
C SER A 18 4.90 -4.02 -5.59
N SER A 19 4.60 -3.28 -6.66
CA SER A 19 4.17 -1.89 -6.55
C SER A 19 2.77 -1.73 -5.93
N ALA A 20 2.01 -2.82 -5.80
CA ALA A 20 0.69 -2.82 -5.17
C ALA A 20 0.74 -3.12 -3.67
N ASP A 21 1.72 -3.90 -3.21
CA ASP A 21 1.77 -4.38 -1.82
C ASP A 21 3.03 -3.93 -1.08
N GLU A 22 4.22 -4.06 -1.68
CA GLU A 22 5.50 -3.85 -0.99
C GLU A 22 5.88 -2.36 -0.95
N ASP A 23 5.70 -1.63 -2.06
CA ASP A 23 6.02 -0.20 -2.11
C ASP A 23 5.11 0.64 -1.18
N PRO A 24 3.77 0.46 -1.18
CA PRO A 24 2.90 1.17 -0.24
C PRO A 24 3.10 0.77 1.22
N TRP A 25 3.54 -0.47 1.47
CA TRP A 25 3.91 -0.90 2.81
C TRP A 25 5.19 -0.23 3.29
N LEU A 26 6.22 -0.13 2.43
CA LEU A 26 7.45 0.60 2.75
C LEU A 26 7.16 2.07 3.08
N ALA A 27 6.29 2.70 2.29
CA ALA A 27 5.82 4.05 2.53
C ALA A 27 5.13 4.20 3.90
N SER A 28 4.23 3.28 4.27
CA SER A 28 3.55 3.33 5.57
C SER A 28 4.53 3.25 6.75
N GLN A 29 5.60 2.44 6.62
CA GLN A 29 6.61 2.31 7.68
C GLN A 29 7.38 3.60 7.93
N PHE A 30 7.63 4.43 6.91
CA PHE A 30 8.25 5.75 7.10
C PHE A 30 7.36 6.66 7.94
N VAL A 31 6.06 6.73 7.65
CA VAL A 31 5.12 7.59 8.38
C VAL A 31 4.91 7.10 9.82
N LEU A 32 4.96 5.78 10.04
CA LEU A 32 4.93 5.19 11.38
C LEU A 32 6.22 5.42 12.19
N GLY A 33 7.29 5.94 11.57
CA GLY A 33 8.58 6.15 12.22
C GLY A 33 9.32 4.84 12.54
N THR A 34 8.98 3.75 11.86
CA THR A 34 9.69 2.48 11.99
C THR A 34 11.15 2.69 11.53
N PRO A 35 12.16 2.17 12.25
CA PRO A 35 13.54 2.25 11.80
C PRO A 35 13.74 1.50 10.47
N VAL A 36 14.40 2.13 9.50
CA VAL A 36 14.56 1.59 8.12
C VAL A 36 15.26 0.24 8.12
N GLU A 37 16.22 0.04 9.03
CA GLU A 37 16.91 -1.23 9.24
C GLU A 37 15.97 -2.38 9.56
N SER A 38 14.79 -2.11 10.14
CA SER A 38 13.81 -3.11 10.55
C SER A 38 12.78 -3.45 9.47
N PHE A 39 12.75 -2.72 8.34
CA PHE A 39 11.72 -2.90 7.30
C PHE A 39 11.72 -4.30 6.69
N HIS A 40 12.88 -4.94 6.59
CA HIS A 40 13.00 -6.27 5.99
C HIS A 40 12.39 -7.40 6.85
N VAL A 41 12.14 -7.16 8.15
CA VAL A 41 11.68 -8.18 9.10
C VAL A 41 10.19 -8.51 8.91
N ASN A 42 9.37 -7.48 8.66
CA ASN A 42 7.91 -7.58 8.63
C ASN A 42 7.31 -7.36 7.24
N MET A 43 8.14 -7.44 6.19
CA MET A 43 7.73 -7.12 4.84
C MET A 43 6.62 -8.08 4.37
N PRO A 44 5.49 -7.56 3.83
CA PRO A 44 4.45 -8.39 3.24
C PRO A 44 4.97 -9.02 1.94
N GLY A 45 4.46 -10.21 1.62
CA GLY A 45 4.84 -10.96 0.43
C GLY A 45 5.78 -12.14 0.72
N GLY A 46 5.73 -13.15 -0.14
CA GLY A 46 6.52 -14.39 0.03
C GLY A 46 8.02 -14.25 -0.28
N GLY A 47 8.49 -13.04 -0.60
CA GLY A 47 9.88 -12.76 -0.94
C GLY A 47 10.76 -12.62 0.30
N ASN A 48 11.89 -13.32 0.35
CA ASN A 48 12.91 -13.06 1.37
C ASN A 48 13.66 -11.77 1.03
N ARG A 49 13.11 -10.64 1.46
CA ARG A 49 13.67 -9.32 1.23
C ARG A 49 14.78 -9.08 2.24
N THR A 50 15.94 -8.68 1.75
CA THR A 50 17.10 -8.38 2.60
C THR A 50 17.11 -6.91 2.94
N GLN A 51 17.79 -6.52 4.02
CA GLN A 51 18.02 -5.11 4.35
C GLN A 51 18.64 -4.33 3.17
N LEU A 52 19.62 -4.94 2.48
CA LEU A 52 20.21 -4.35 1.27
C LEU A 52 19.17 -4.18 0.15
N GLY A 53 18.33 -5.18 -0.08
CA GLY A 53 17.26 -5.10 -1.08
C GLY A 53 16.29 -3.95 -0.78
N VAL A 54 15.88 -3.80 0.47
CA VAL A 54 15.03 -2.68 0.91
C VAL A 54 15.68 -1.33 0.63
N SER A 55 16.97 -1.17 0.99
CA SER A 55 17.70 0.07 0.72
C SER A 55 17.77 0.42 -0.78
N ILE A 56 18.02 -0.58 -1.62
CA ILE A 56 18.00 -0.42 -3.09
C ILE A 56 16.59 -0.02 -3.55
N GLN A 57 15.55 -0.66 -3.05
CA GLN A 57 14.18 -0.34 -3.46
C GLN A 57 13.76 1.06 -3.03
N ILE A 58 14.09 1.49 -1.81
CA ILE A 58 13.86 2.86 -1.36
C ILE A 58 14.55 3.85 -2.31
N SER A 59 15.78 3.53 -2.73
CA SER A 59 16.52 4.36 -3.70
C SER A 59 15.82 4.39 -5.06
N ASN A 60 15.31 3.25 -5.55
CA ASN A 60 14.54 3.18 -6.79
C ASN A 60 13.23 3.96 -6.72
N MET A 61 12.49 3.86 -5.62
CA MET A 61 11.25 4.61 -5.42
C MET A 61 11.50 6.11 -5.49
N ARG A 62 12.64 6.59 -4.98
CA ARG A 62 13.02 8.01 -5.11
C ARG A 62 13.35 8.41 -6.54
N THR A 63 14.16 7.62 -7.24
CA THR A 63 14.53 7.94 -8.63
C THR A 63 13.32 7.92 -9.56
N GLN A 64 12.29 7.13 -9.22
CA GLN A 64 11.02 7.06 -9.92
C GLN A 64 9.98 8.09 -9.46
N SER A 65 10.34 9.03 -8.57
CA SER A 65 9.42 10.04 -8.04
C SER A 65 8.19 9.45 -7.33
N ILE A 66 8.37 8.30 -6.68
CA ILE A 66 7.33 7.61 -5.90
C ILE A 66 7.39 8.04 -4.44
N LEU A 67 8.60 8.06 -3.87
CA LEU A 67 8.82 8.40 -2.47
C LEU A 67 9.29 9.86 -2.36
N PRO A 68 8.58 10.73 -1.60
CA PRO A 68 9.04 12.10 -1.38
C PRO A 68 10.43 12.12 -0.74
N THR A 69 11.25 13.09 -1.14
CA THR A 69 12.66 13.16 -0.74
C THR A 69 12.77 13.37 0.77
N ARG A 70 11.85 14.14 1.34
CA ARG A 70 11.83 14.51 2.76
C ARG A 70 11.34 13.41 3.71
N TRP A 71 10.94 12.24 3.22
CA TRP A 71 10.47 11.13 4.08
C TRP A 71 11.59 10.43 4.84
N THR A 72 12.83 10.58 4.37
CA THR A 72 13.99 9.98 5.02
C THR A 72 14.82 10.98 5.79
N ASP A 73 14.34 12.22 5.85
CA ASP A 73 14.97 13.28 6.61
C ASP A 73 14.21 13.49 7.93
N PRO A 74 14.82 13.21 9.09
CA PRO A 74 14.14 13.27 10.38
C PRO A 74 13.81 14.69 10.86
N PHE A 75 14.27 15.76 10.18
CA PHE A 75 14.20 17.13 10.71
C PHE A 75 13.16 18.05 10.05
N TYR A 76 12.28 17.53 9.17
CA TYR A 76 11.61 18.41 8.20
C TYR A 76 10.12 18.69 8.38
N ALA A 77 9.41 18.13 9.38
CA ALA A 77 7.97 18.42 9.53
C ALA A 77 7.63 19.91 9.67
N ALA A 78 8.53 20.72 10.21
CA ALA A 78 8.33 22.16 10.38
C ALA A 78 8.25 22.97 9.07
N ARG A 79 8.66 22.39 7.94
CA ARG A 79 8.59 23.04 6.62
C ARG A 79 7.38 22.64 5.79
N ASP A 80 6.53 21.73 6.30
CA ASP A 80 5.30 21.38 5.61
C ASP A 80 4.30 22.53 5.73
N SER A 81 3.85 23.04 4.58
CA SER A 81 2.86 24.10 4.51
C SER A 81 1.48 23.61 4.94
N ASN A 82 0.67 24.49 5.54
CA ASN A 82 -0.68 24.16 6.02
C ASN A 82 -1.71 23.90 4.88
N ASN A 83 -1.33 24.07 3.62
CA ASN A 83 -2.20 23.87 2.45
C ASN A 83 -2.26 22.39 2.00
N TRP A 84 -2.78 21.52 2.85
CA TRP A 84 -3.03 20.12 2.49
C TRP A 84 -4.04 20.01 1.35
N LYS A 85 -3.71 19.24 0.32
CA LYS A 85 -4.58 19.00 -0.83
C LYS A 85 -5.60 17.92 -0.45
N MET A 86 -6.80 18.00 -1.02
CA MET A 86 -7.85 17.01 -0.76
C MET A 86 -7.43 15.56 -1.05
N PRO A 87 -6.69 15.22 -2.13
CA PRO A 87 -6.19 13.87 -2.34
C PRO A 87 -5.22 13.38 -1.23
N GLU A 88 -4.41 14.28 -0.67
CA GLU A 88 -3.50 13.95 0.45
C GLU A 88 -4.31 13.56 1.69
N ASP A 89 -5.35 14.33 2.03
CA ASP A 89 -6.21 14.05 3.18
C ASP A 89 -7.02 12.75 3.00
N ILE A 90 -7.51 12.49 1.77
CA ILE A 90 -8.22 11.24 1.44
C ILE A 90 -7.31 10.04 1.65
N GLU A 91 -6.08 10.07 1.10
CA GLU A 91 -5.11 8.99 1.24
C GLU A 91 -4.77 8.73 2.72
N ILE A 92 -4.60 9.79 3.52
CA ILE A 92 -4.33 9.67 4.96
C ILE A 92 -5.52 9.02 5.70
N LEU A 93 -6.75 9.42 5.39
CA LEU A 93 -7.95 8.86 6.01
C LEU A 93 -8.13 7.38 5.63
N GLN A 94 -7.95 7.02 4.37
CA GLN A 94 -8.03 5.64 3.89
C GLN A 94 -6.95 4.76 4.54
N TRP A 95 -5.72 5.27 4.57
CA TRP A 95 -4.61 4.62 5.28
C TRP A 95 -4.96 4.33 6.75
N HIS A 96 -5.56 5.30 7.46
CA HIS A 96 -6.01 5.08 8.83
C HIS A 96 -7.12 4.01 8.91
N VAL A 97 -8.15 4.11 8.07
CA VAL A 97 -9.30 3.18 8.03
C VAL A 97 -8.85 1.73 7.78
N TRP A 98 -7.86 1.51 6.93
CA TRP A 98 -7.31 0.18 6.65
C TRP A 98 -6.28 -0.31 7.66
N GLY A 99 -6.16 0.36 8.81
CA GLY A 99 -5.27 -0.04 9.91
C GLY A 99 -3.80 0.28 9.65
N ARG A 100 -3.53 1.35 8.90
CA ARG A 100 -2.20 1.91 8.62
C ARG A 100 -1.24 0.97 7.89
N LYS A 101 -1.76 0.07 7.06
CA LYS A 101 -0.95 -0.99 6.40
C LYS A 101 -0.28 -0.53 5.11
N SER A 102 -0.98 0.22 4.27
CA SER A 102 -0.61 0.55 2.89
C SER A 102 -0.90 2.03 2.63
N LEU A 103 0.11 2.77 2.17
CA LEU A 103 0.02 4.21 1.92
C LEU A 103 0.64 4.53 0.55
N ASP A 104 -0.10 5.16 -0.36
CA ASP A 104 0.45 5.64 -1.63
C ASP A 104 1.26 6.93 -1.43
N ALA A 105 2.59 6.78 -1.39
CA ALA A 105 3.52 7.90 -1.23
C ALA A 105 3.47 8.92 -2.38
N ARG A 106 3.01 8.53 -3.58
CA ARG A 106 3.00 9.40 -4.77
C ARG A 106 2.10 10.61 -4.58
N VAL A 107 1.01 10.44 -3.83
CA VAL A 107 0.04 11.49 -3.53
C VAL A 107 0.70 12.70 -2.85
N PHE A 108 1.79 12.47 -2.11
CA PHE A 108 2.51 13.49 -1.34
C PHE A 108 3.76 14.03 -2.04
N PHE A 109 4.08 13.52 -3.24
CA PHE A 109 5.33 13.84 -3.94
C PHE A 109 5.38 15.29 -4.42
N ASP A 110 4.29 15.79 -5.02
CA ASP A 110 4.23 17.15 -5.60
C ASP A 110 4.59 18.25 -4.61
N MET A 111 4.15 18.10 -3.35
CA MET A 111 4.41 19.07 -2.29
C MET A 111 5.63 18.70 -1.45
N ASP A 112 6.32 17.61 -1.80
CA ASP A 112 7.43 17.00 -1.07
C ASP A 112 7.17 16.98 0.44
N ARG A 113 6.00 16.46 0.85
CA ARG A 113 5.61 16.39 2.27
C ARG A 113 6.63 15.56 3.02
N SER A 114 6.84 15.84 4.31
CA SER A 114 7.62 14.95 5.16
C SER A 114 6.76 13.81 5.73
N ALA A 115 7.37 12.65 6.02
CA ALA A 115 6.68 11.52 6.65
C ALA A 115 6.08 11.90 8.02
N GLN A 116 6.82 12.70 8.81
CA GLN A 116 6.33 13.21 10.10
C GLN A 116 5.18 14.22 9.93
N GLY A 117 5.17 15.02 8.87
CA GLY A 117 4.04 15.90 8.55
C GLY A 117 2.77 15.12 8.21
N VAL A 118 2.90 14.06 7.41
CA VAL A 118 1.80 13.12 7.12
C VAL A 118 1.27 12.49 8.41
N ALA A 119 2.16 12.03 9.30
CA ALA A 119 1.77 11.47 10.60
C ALA A 119 0.98 12.48 11.45
N ARG A 120 1.46 13.72 11.58
CA ARG A 120 0.76 14.79 12.31
C ARG A 120 -0.59 15.13 11.67
N ARG A 121 -0.65 15.13 10.35
CA ARG A 121 -1.91 15.37 9.63
C ARG A 121 -2.90 14.25 9.87
N ALA A 122 -2.45 12.99 9.91
CA ALA A 122 -3.27 11.86 10.31
C ALA A 122 -3.81 12.04 11.73
N ASP A 123 -2.96 12.41 12.69
CA ASP A 123 -3.39 12.66 14.07
C ASP A 123 -4.42 13.80 14.17
N TYR A 124 -4.30 14.83 13.34
CA TYR A 124 -5.27 15.92 13.27
C TYR A 124 -6.61 15.46 12.67
N LEU A 125 -6.59 14.81 11.50
CA LEU A 125 -7.81 14.38 10.81
C LEU A 125 -8.58 13.32 11.62
N CYS A 126 -7.87 12.43 12.29
CA CYS A 126 -8.47 11.34 13.07
C CYS A 126 -9.01 11.77 14.44
N GLN A 127 -8.84 13.04 14.85
CA GLN A 127 -9.53 13.59 16.03
C GLN A 127 -11.03 13.78 15.80
N ASP A 128 -11.45 13.99 14.54
CA ASP A 128 -12.85 14.08 14.17
C ASP A 128 -13.41 12.69 13.90
N GLN A 129 -14.09 12.12 14.89
CA GLN A 129 -14.68 10.79 14.78
C GLN A 129 -15.75 10.72 13.67
N SER A 130 -16.47 11.81 13.41
CA SER A 130 -17.51 11.84 12.38
C SER A 130 -16.91 11.69 10.98
N LEU A 131 -15.76 12.35 10.75
CA LEU A 131 -14.99 12.24 9.53
C LEU A 131 -14.44 10.82 9.33
N VAL A 132 -13.92 10.20 10.40
CA VAL A 132 -13.41 8.81 10.35
C VAL A 132 -14.53 7.82 10.05
N ASP A 133 -15.70 7.98 10.66
CA ASP A 133 -16.84 7.10 10.42
C ASP A 133 -17.42 7.26 9.01
N GLU A 134 -17.39 8.48 8.47
CA GLU A 134 -17.72 8.73 7.07
C GLU A 134 -16.73 8.07 6.11
N ALA A 135 -15.43 8.19 6.37
CA ALA A 135 -14.40 7.50 5.58
C ALA A 135 -14.59 5.98 5.61
N LYS A 136 -14.84 5.38 6.78
CA LYS A 136 -15.15 3.94 6.91
C LYS A 136 -16.36 3.53 6.08
N ARG A 137 -17.42 4.34 6.10
CA ARG A 137 -18.65 4.09 5.33
C ARG A 137 -18.39 4.17 3.83
N ALA A 138 -17.68 5.19 3.38
CA ALA A 138 -17.31 5.37 1.97
C ALA A 138 -16.48 4.18 1.47
N GLU A 139 -15.48 3.74 2.26
CA GLU A 139 -14.68 2.56 1.96
C GLU A 139 -15.51 1.27 1.90
N GLY A 140 -16.42 1.08 2.86
CA GLY A 140 -17.34 -0.06 2.84
C GLY A 140 -18.21 -0.10 1.58
N GLN A 141 -18.71 1.06 1.13
CA GLN A 141 -19.49 1.17 -0.10
C GLN A 141 -18.64 0.94 -1.36
N ALA A 142 -17.39 1.41 -1.37
CA ALA A 142 -16.47 1.19 -2.48
C ALA A 142 -16.15 -0.31 -2.65
N LEU A 143 -15.87 -1.01 -1.56
CA LEU A 143 -15.61 -2.45 -1.56
C LEU A 143 -16.81 -3.27 -2.05
N GLN A 144 -18.03 -2.92 -1.60
CA GLN A 144 -19.26 -3.58 -2.06
C GLN A 144 -19.54 -3.36 -3.54
N LYS A 145 -19.24 -2.16 -4.07
CA LYS A 145 -19.37 -1.88 -5.51
C LYS A 145 -18.36 -2.69 -6.31
N GLN A 146 -17.09 -2.74 -5.86
CA GLN A 146 -16.05 -3.52 -6.53
C GLN A 146 -16.37 -5.02 -6.56
N SER A 147 -16.92 -5.58 -5.47
CA SER A 147 -17.35 -6.98 -5.47
C SER A 147 -18.50 -7.23 -6.43
N ALA A 148 -19.51 -6.35 -6.46
CA ALA A 148 -20.64 -6.49 -7.36
C ALA A 148 -20.25 -6.37 -8.85
N ASP A 149 -19.32 -5.48 -9.17
CA ASP A 149 -18.79 -5.33 -10.53
C ASP A 149 -17.92 -6.54 -10.93
N GLY A 150 -17.15 -7.10 -9.99
CA GLY A 150 -16.38 -8.32 -10.18
C GLY A 150 -17.27 -9.54 -10.47
N ASP A 151 -18.34 -9.70 -9.70
CA ASP A 151 -19.33 -10.77 -9.89
C ASP A 151 -20.02 -10.65 -11.25
N ARG A 152 -20.42 -9.44 -11.64
CA ARG A 152 -21.02 -9.16 -12.95
C ARG A 152 -20.05 -9.46 -14.11
N ALA A 153 -18.77 -9.14 -13.95
CA ALA A 153 -17.76 -9.46 -14.96
C ALA A 153 -17.57 -10.99 -15.10
N ALA A 154 -17.61 -11.73 -13.99
CA ALA A 154 -17.53 -13.20 -13.98
C ALA A 154 -18.74 -13.84 -14.67
N GLU A 155 -19.96 -13.36 -14.39
CA GLU A 155 -21.19 -13.83 -15.03
C GLU A 155 -21.17 -13.63 -16.56
N LEU A 156 -20.72 -12.46 -17.02
CA LEU A 156 -20.57 -12.17 -18.46
C LEU A 156 -19.53 -13.09 -19.12
N ALA A 157 -18.40 -13.37 -18.44
CA ALA A 157 -17.38 -14.28 -18.93
C ALA A 157 -17.92 -15.72 -19.05
N ILE A 158 -18.67 -16.20 -18.05
CA ILE A 158 -19.31 -17.52 -18.07
C ILE A 158 -20.36 -17.60 -19.18
N GLY A 159 -21.23 -16.59 -19.31
CA GLY A 159 -22.25 -16.54 -20.37
C GLY A 159 -21.64 -16.57 -21.77
N ASN A 160 -20.56 -15.82 -22.00
CA ASN A 160 -19.83 -15.82 -23.27
C ASN A 160 -19.14 -17.16 -23.55
N ALA A 161 -18.54 -17.80 -22.53
CA ALA A 161 -17.94 -19.12 -22.67
C ALA A 161 -18.97 -20.19 -23.03
N ILE A 162 -20.15 -20.15 -22.40
CA ILE A 162 -21.27 -21.05 -22.71
C ILE A 162 -21.78 -20.82 -24.14
N SER A 163 -22.01 -19.57 -24.54
CA SER A 163 -22.45 -19.23 -25.89
C SER A 163 -21.47 -19.71 -26.98
N LYS A 164 -20.16 -19.53 -26.74
CA LYS A 164 -19.10 -20.01 -27.64
C LYS A 164 -19.06 -21.54 -27.73
N SER A 165 -19.21 -22.23 -26.59
CA SER A 165 -19.27 -23.70 -26.52
C SER A 165 -20.48 -24.26 -27.29
N LEU A 166 -21.65 -23.62 -27.17
CA LEU A 166 -22.86 -24.04 -27.87
C LEU A 166 -22.78 -23.81 -29.39
N LYS A 167 -22.13 -22.74 -29.85
CA LYS A 167 -21.92 -22.46 -31.29
C LYS A 167 -20.97 -23.44 -31.96
N ASN A 168 -19.97 -23.96 -31.25
CA ASN A 168 -19.00 -24.93 -31.78
C ASN A 168 -19.50 -26.39 -31.81
N ARG A 169 -20.73 -26.66 -31.35
CA ARG A 169 -21.36 -28.00 -31.35
C ARG A 169 -22.38 -28.20 -32.49
N ARG A 170 -22.47 -27.26 -33.43
CA ARG A 170 -23.22 -27.38 -34.69
C ARG A 170 -22.24 -27.50 -35.83
#